data_AF-E9DTY7-F1
#
_entry.id   AF-E9DTY7-F1
#
_cell.length_a   1.000
_cell.length_b   1.000
_cell.length_c   1.000
_cell.angle_alpha   90.00
_cell.angle_beta   90.00
_cell.angle_gamma   90.00
#
_symmetry.space_group_name_H-M   'P 1'
#
loop_
_entity.id
_entity.type
_entity.pdbx_description
1 polymer ?
#
loop_
_entity_poly.entity_id
_entity_poly.type
_entity_poly.pdbx_seq_one_letter_code
_entity_poly.pdbx_strand_id
1 'polypeptide(L)'
;MNGVPTKFAGETEEKPEVARRAKWAGFAYNLKMQTPSAEQIRDAVDAVFADDGCRVRVGELRRENEESDALGTIERQIYTLALRYTPKCNSARKKYPSHTQPKVTITCGLIAQPPGPPTMAAKDAITCHVLDTTAGRPAKSIRVRLEGPRGSQPAKEFESITDDDGRIKVWLPYSSATASGEVPVYTLDDVLGQVEGSSTWTLRFDIEGYYGEGKTFFPEAVVVFRVQKGQHYHVPLLLSPYSYTTYRGS
;
A
#
# COMPACT_ATOMS: atom_id res chain seq x y z
N MET A 1 -16.56 -6.06 -18.79
CA MET A 1 -16.76 -4.95 -19.73
C MET A 1 -17.81 -5.39 -20.74
N ASN A 2 -18.81 -4.57 -21.07
CA ASN A 2 -19.95 -5.02 -21.91
C ASN A 2 -19.63 -5.16 -23.41
N GLY A 3 -18.37 -5.18 -23.80
CA GLY A 3 -18.00 -5.33 -25.20
C GLY A 3 -18.21 -4.07 -26.06
N VAL A 4 -18.26 -2.88 -25.45
CA VAL A 4 -18.48 -1.61 -26.18
C VAL A 4 -17.20 -0.77 -26.25
N PRO A 5 -16.68 -0.48 -27.46
CA PRO A 5 -15.60 0.49 -27.64
C PRO A 5 -15.94 1.85 -27.02
N THR A 6 -15.01 2.43 -26.27
CA THR A 6 -15.26 3.66 -25.51
C THR A 6 -14.46 4.84 -26.08
N LYS A 7 -14.96 6.07 -25.91
CA LYS A 7 -14.21 7.29 -26.22
C LYS A 7 -14.08 8.16 -24.98
N PHE A 8 -12.89 8.70 -24.80
CA PHE A 8 -12.59 9.64 -23.73
C PHE A 8 -12.29 11.02 -24.31
N ALA A 9 -12.87 12.04 -23.68
CA ALA A 9 -12.54 13.44 -23.84
C ALA A 9 -12.21 14.02 -22.44
N GLY A 10 -11.42 15.08 -22.42
CA GLY A 10 -10.92 15.70 -21.20
C GLY A 10 -9.40 15.73 -21.16
N GLU A 11 -8.85 16.91 -20.86
CA GLU A 11 -7.40 17.15 -20.74
C GLU A 11 -7.02 17.66 -19.33
N THR A 12 -7.97 17.67 -18.40
CA THR A 12 -7.81 18.18 -17.02
C THR A 12 -7.97 17.03 -16.04
N GLU A 13 -7.39 17.24 -14.85
CA GLU A 13 -7.51 16.31 -13.71
C GLU A 13 -6.99 14.91 -14.07
N GLU A 14 -7.71 13.85 -13.73
CA GLU A 14 -7.35 12.46 -14.03
C GLU A 14 -7.66 12.03 -15.47
N LYS A 15 -8.42 12.83 -16.23
CA LYS A 15 -8.91 12.44 -17.56
C LYS A 15 -7.78 12.11 -18.55
N PRO A 16 -6.65 12.85 -18.62
CA PRO A 16 -5.50 12.46 -19.44
C PRO A 16 -4.89 11.11 -19.07
N GLU A 17 -4.87 10.75 -17.79
CA GLU A 17 -4.30 9.50 -17.31
C GLU A 17 -5.23 8.32 -17.63
N VAL A 18 -6.51 8.45 -17.29
CA VAL A 18 -7.55 7.44 -17.58
C VAL A 18 -7.62 7.17 -19.09
N ALA A 19 -7.63 8.22 -19.90
CA ALA A 19 -7.68 8.09 -21.35
C ALA A 19 -6.40 7.46 -21.93
N ARG A 20 -5.21 7.72 -21.35
CA ARG A 20 -3.96 7.04 -21.74
C ARG A 20 -3.98 5.56 -21.39
N ARG A 21 -4.42 5.19 -20.18
CA ARG A 21 -4.53 3.78 -19.76
C ARG A 21 -5.53 3.03 -20.63
N ALA A 22 -6.67 3.64 -20.93
CA ALA A 22 -7.69 3.03 -21.77
C ALA A 22 -7.24 2.85 -23.23
N LYS A 23 -6.49 3.82 -23.77
CA LYS A 23 -5.84 3.71 -25.08
C LYS A 23 -4.76 2.64 -25.10
N TRP A 24 -3.90 2.59 -24.07
CA TRP A 24 -2.84 1.58 -23.94
C TRP A 24 -3.41 0.17 -23.87
N ALA A 25 -4.49 -0.03 -23.10
CA ALA A 25 -5.20 -1.30 -23.01
C ALA A 25 -5.97 -1.67 -24.30
N GLY A 26 -6.05 -0.74 -25.25
CA GLY A 26 -6.63 -0.94 -26.58
C GLY A 26 -8.15 -0.95 -26.66
N PHE A 27 -8.86 -0.59 -25.58
CA PHE A 27 -10.33 -0.64 -25.56
C PHE A 27 -10.99 0.73 -25.76
N ALA A 28 -10.20 1.80 -25.83
CA ALA A 28 -10.72 3.14 -26.00
C ALA A 28 -9.86 4.06 -26.85
N TYR A 29 -10.53 5.03 -27.46
CA TYR A 29 -9.88 6.13 -28.18
C TYR A 29 -9.87 7.39 -27.31
N ASN A 30 -8.71 8.06 -27.25
CA ASN A 30 -8.56 9.35 -26.58
C ASN A 30 -8.67 10.49 -27.60
N LEU A 31 -9.71 11.32 -27.49
CA LEU A 31 -9.95 12.49 -28.34
C LEU A 31 -8.91 13.60 -28.13
N LYS A 32 -8.23 13.64 -26.98
CA LYS A 32 -7.27 14.68 -26.59
C LYS A 32 -7.84 16.09 -26.73
N MET A 33 -9.08 16.27 -26.27
CA MET A 33 -9.79 17.54 -26.30
C MET A 33 -10.64 17.66 -25.05
N GLN A 34 -10.69 18.85 -24.46
CA GLN A 34 -11.56 19.11 -23.30
C GLN A 34 -13.04 19.06 -23.63
N THR A 35 -13.44 19.81 -24.64
CA THR A 35 -14.84 20.05 -25.00
C THR A 35 -15.02 19.81 -26.50
N PRO A 36 -15.08 18.54 -26.95
CA PRO A 36 -15.27 18.24 -28.36
C PRO A 36 -16.64 18.72 -28.85
N SER A 37 -16.71 19.23 -30.07
CA SER A 37 -17.97 19.56 -30.74
C SER A 37 -18.75 18.30 -31.09
N ALA A 38 -20.05 18.44 -31.37
CA ALA A 38 -20.88 17.32 -31.82
C ALA A 38 -20.37 16.67 -33.12
N GLU A 39 -19.75 17.46 -34.00
CA GLU A 39 -19.12 16.97 -35.24
C GLU A 39 -17.88 16.13 -34.92
N GLN A 40 -17.00 16.61 -34.05
CA GLN A 40 -15.81 15.88 -33.62
C GLN A 40 -16.17 14.56 -32.90
N ILE A 41 -17.28 14.54 -32.16
CA ILE A 41 -17.79 13.31 -31.54
C ILE A 41 -18.26 12.32 -32.63
N ARG A 42 -18.98 12.79 -33.66
CA ARG A 42 -19.44 11.95 -34.78
C ARG A 42 -18.27 11.37 -35.58
N ASP A 43 -17.33 12.21 -36.01
CA ASP A 43 -16.15 11.76 -36.76
C ASP A 43 -15.36 10.71 -35.99
N ALA A 44 -15.27 10.91 -34.67
CA ALA A 44 -14.64 9.93 -33.82
C ALA A 44 -15.44 8.62 -33.84
N VAL A 45 -16.76 8.66 -33.63
CA VAL A 45 -17.61 7.45 -33.64
C VAL A 45 -17.42 6.68 -34.96
N ASP A 46 -17.44 7.38 -36.08
CA ASP A 46 -17.21 6.79 -37.41
C ASP A 46 -15.83 6.16 -37.54
N ALA A 47 -14.79 6.81 -37.01
CA ALA A 47 -13.43 6.25 -37.00
C ALA A 47 -13.31 4.93 -36.20
N VAL A 48 -14.13 4.72 -35.17
CA VAL A 48 -14.18 3.46 -34.42
C VAL A 48 -14.88 2.34 -35.19
N PHE A 49 -15.81 2.69 -36.09
CA PHE A 49 -16.41 1.71 -37.00
C PHE A 49 -15.50 1.40 -38.20
N ALA A 50 -14.59 2.31 -38.56
CA ALA A 50 -13.65 2.13 -39.67
C ALA A 50 -12.41 1.29 -39.30
N ASP A 51 -11.96 1.31 -38.05
CA ASP A 51 -10.85 0.50 -37.54
C ASP A 51 -11.32 -0.55 -36.52
N ASP A 52 -11.17 -1.82 -36.88
CA ASP A 52 -11.63 -2.94 -36.08
C ASP A 52 -10.77 -3.20 -34.85
N GLY A 53 -9.57 -2.60 -34.72
CA GLY A 53 -8.63 -2.90 -33.64
C GLY A 53 -9.23 -2.73 -32.24
N CYS A 54 -9.98 -1.65 -32.02
CA CYS A 54 -10.66 -1.39 -30.75
C CYS A 54 -11.80 -2.40 -30.50
N ARG A 55 -12.55 -2.76 -31.56
CA ARG A 55 -13.65 -3.73 -31.49
C ARG A 55 -13.16 -5.14 -31.17
N VAL A 56 -12.07 -5.56 -31.81
CA VAL A 56 -11.41 -6.85 -31.55
C VAL A 56 -10.95 -6.92 -30.10
N ARG A 57 -10.19 -5.91 -29.63
CA ARG A 57 -9.65 -5.91 -28.27
C ARG A 57 -10.73 -5.91 -27.19
N VAL A 58 -11.82 -5.18 -27.43
CA VAL A 58 -12.98 -5.15 -26.53
C VAL A 58 -13.69 -6.52 -26.48
N GLY A 59 -13.75 -7.24 -27.60
CA GLY A 59 -14.24 -8.63 -27.65
C GLY A 59 -13.35 -9.60 -26.87
N GLU A 60 -12.03 -9.45 -26.98
CA GLU A 60 -11.06 -10.24 -26.19
C GLU A 60 -11.24 -9.99 -24.69
N LEU A 61 -11.27 -8.72 -24.26
CA LEU A 61 -11.48 -8.35 -22.86
C LEU A 61 -12.82 -8.87 -22.32
N ARG A 62 -13.87 -8.90 -23.15
CA ARG A 62 -15.15 -9.49 -22.77
C ARG A 62 -15.00 -10.99 -22.54
N ARG A 63 -14.38 -11.71 -23.46
CA ARG A 63 -14.14 -13.15 -23.34
C ARG A 63 -13.27 -13.47 -22.12
N GLU A 64 -12.18 -12.74 -21.92
CA GLU A 64 -11.31 -12.83 -20.73
C GLU A 64 -12.13 -12.65 -19.45
N ASN A 65 -13.03 -11.66 -19.41
CA ASN A 65 -13.89 -11.42 -18.26
C ASN A 65 -14.94 -12.53 -18.04
N GLU A 66 -15.54 -13.05 -19.11
CA GLU A 66 -16.56 -14.12 -19.04
C GLU A 66 -15.91 -15.47 -18.64
N GLU A 67 -14.69 -15.73 -19.07
CA GLU A 67 -13.90 -16.91 -18.71
C GLU A 67 -13.23 -16.79 -17.33
N SER A 68 -13.23 -15.59 -16.72
CA SER A 68 -12.57 -15.33 -15.44
C SER A 68 -13.36 -15.93 -14.27
N ASP A 69 -12.94 -17.12 -13.84
CA ASP A 69 -13.40 -17.77 -12.61
C ASP A 69 -12.49 -17.40 -11.43
N ALA A 70 -12.60 -16.14 -10.97
CA ALA A 70 -11.77 -15.63 -9.88
C ALA A 70 -12.01 -16.41 -8.58
N LEU A 71 -13.27 -16.69 -8.25
CA LEU A 71 -13.64 -17.40 -7.02
C LEU A 71 -13.19 -18.86 -7.04
N GLY A 72 -13.42 -19.60 -8.13
CA GLY A 72 -12.94 -20.97 -8.22
C GLY A 72 -11.42 -21.05 -8.30
N THR A 73 -10.74 -20.01 -8.84
CA THR A 73 -9.28 -19.93 -8.77
C THR A 73 -8.78 -19.77 -7.34
N ILE A 74 -9.40 -18.87 -6.57
CA ILE A 74 -9.09 -18.70 -5.14
C ILE A 74 -9.38 -20.01 -4.39
N GLU A 75 -10.52 -20.64 -4.63
CA GLU A 75 -10.90 -21.90 -4.02
C GLU A 75 -9.87 -23.01 -4.31
N ARG A 76 -9.47 -23.19 -5.58
CA ARG A 76 -8.42 -24.15 -5.98
C ARG A 76 -7.10 -23.89 -5.26
N GLN A 77 -6.70 -22.63 -5.12
CA GLN A 77 -5.47 -22.25 -4.41
C GLN A 77 -5.58 -22.55 -2.91
N ILE A 78 -6.72 -22.23 -2.28
CA ILE A 78 -6.99 -22.55 -0.88
C ILE A 78 -6.91 -24.06 -0.66
N TYR A 79 -7.58 -24.87 -1.50
CA TYR A 79 -7.51 -26.34 -1.39
C TYR A 79 -6.10 -26.88 -1.61
N THR A 80 -5.37 -26.36 -2.59
CA THR A 80 -3.98 -26.77 -2.86
C THR A 80 -3.09 -26.51 -1.65
N LEU A 81 -3.24 -25.35 -1.01
CA LEU A 81 -2.51 -24.99 0.20
C LEU A 81 -2.96 -25.83 1.40
N ALA A 82 -4.27 -26.02 1.58
CA ALA A 82 -4.81 -26.86 2.64
C ALA A 82 -4.26 -28.30 2.54
N LEU A 83 -4.25 -28.89 1.35
CA LEU A 83 -3.71 -30.24 1.12
C LEU A 83 -2.19 -30.32 1.33
N ARG A 84 -1.43 -29.26 1.06
CA ARG A 84 0.00 -29.18 1.39
C ARG A 84 0.27 -29.12 2.89
N TYR A 85 -0.60 -28.47 3.66
CA TYR A 85 -0.39 -28.22 5.09
C TYR A 85 -1.25 -29.10 6.01
N THR A 86 -2.09 -29.99 5.47
CA THR A 86 -2.80 -30.98 6.28
C THR A 86 -1.81 -32.07 6.72
N PRO A 87 -1.57 -32.28 8.04
CA PRO A 87 -0.69 -33.35 8.48
C PRO A 87 -1.31 -34.69 8.09
N LYS A 88 -0.52 -35.57 7.43
CA LYS A 88 -0.92 -36.96 7.20
C LYS A 88 -1.09 -37.64 8.56
N CYS A 89 -2.32 -37.74 9.05
CA CYS A 89 -2.62 -38.45 10.27
C CYS A 89 -2.57 -39.96 9.99
N ASN A 90 -1.38 -40.55 10.11
CA ASN A 90 -1.21 -42.00 10.08
C ASN A 90 -1.72 -42.57 11.41
N SER A 91 -2.91 -43.16 11.37
CA SER A 91 -3.50 -43.92 12.46
C SER A 91 -2.72 -45.23 12.69
N ALA A 92 -1.67 -45.16 13.50
CA ALA A 92 -1.01 -46.36 14.05
C ALA A 92 -1.39 -46.51 15.52
N ARG A 93 -2.35 -47.40 15.80
CA ARG A 93 -2.55 -48.00 17.12
C ARG A 93 -1.22 -48.58 17.61
N LYS A 94 -0.67 -48.10 18.73
CA LYS A 94 0.32 -48.85 19.50
C LYS A 94 -0.08 -48.91 20.97
N LYS A 95 -0.33 -50.14 21.41
CA LYS A 95 -0.48 -50.59 22.80
C LYS A 95 0.79 -50.26 23.58
N TYR A 96 0.65 -49.73 24.79
CA TYR A 96 1.73 -49.72 25.78
C TYR A 96 1.91 -51.12 26.38
N PRO A 97 3.16 -51.55 26.60
CA PRO A 97 3.48 -52.13 27.90
C PRO A 97 4.75 -51.52 28.55
N SER A 98 4.90 -51.90 29.81
CA SER A 98 5.67 -51.36 30.93
C SER A 98 7.18 -51.66 31.00
N HIS A 99 7.89 -50.87 31.84
CA HIS A 99 9.25 -51.05 32.42
C HIS A 99 10.44 -50.91 31.44
N THR A 100 11.62 -50.31 31.72
CA THR A 100 12.30 -49.74 32.90
C THR A 100 13.48 -48.85 32.41
N GLN A 101 13.83 -47.83 33.22
CA GLN A 101 14.97 -46.85 33.28
C GLN A 101 16.30 -47.10 32.49
N PRO A 102 17.17 -46.07 32.21
CA PRO A 102 17.50 -44.93 33.10
C PRO A 102 17.60 -43.52 32.49
N LYS A 103 17.54 -42.54 33.40
CA LYS A 103 17.75 -41.10 33.18
C LYS A 103 19.22 -40.81 32.88
N VAL A 104 19.47 -40.04 31.82
CA VAL A 104 20.73 -39.31 31.60
C VAL A 104 20.38 -37.83 31.57
N THR A 105 20.72 -37.13 32.64
CA THR A 105 20.67 -35.67 32.72
C THR A 105 21.95 -35.13 32.11
N ILE A 106 21.85 -34.49 30.94
CA ILE A 106 22.94 -33.66 30.39
C ILE A 106 22.62 -32.22 30.75
N THR A 107 23.30 -31.71 31.78
CA THR A 107 23.31 -30.28 32.10
C THR A 107 24.28 -29.61 31.14
N CYS A 108 23.77 -29.04 30.05
CA CYS A 108 24.56 -28.14 29.21
C CYS A 108 24.49 -26.73 29.84
N GLY A 109 25.57 -26.29 30.46
CA GLY A 109 25.69 -24.94 30.98
C GLY A 109 25.65 -23.93 29.84
N LEU A 110 24.52 -23.23 29.71
CA LEU A 110 24.41 -22.02 28.89
C LEU A 110 25.25 -20.93 29.55
N ILE A 111 26.44 -20.71 29.02
CA ILE A 111 27.20 -19.49 29.23
C ILE A 111 26.36 -18.38 28.59
N ALA A 112 25.83 -17.47 29.40
CA ALA A 112 25.12 -16.30 28.89
C ALA A 112 26.08 -15.52 27.99
N GLN A 113 25.74 -15.41 26.71
CA GLN A 113 26.43 -14.47 25.84
C GLN A 113 26.12 -13.04 26.33
N PRO A 114 27.12 -12.14 26.36
CA PRO A 114 26.86 -10.74 26.66
C PRO A 114 25.87 -10.19 25.62
N PRO A 115 24.97 -9.26 26.01
CA PRO A 115 24.05 -8.66 25.05
C PRO A 115 24.86 -8.08 23.91
N GLY A 116 24.58 -8.54 22.70
CA GLY A 116 25.15 -7.96 21.49
C GLY A 116 24.83 -6.46 21.43
N PRO A 117 25.63 -5.67 20.72
CA PRO A 117 25.33 -4.25 20.52
C PRO A 117 23.89 -4.09 20.01
N PRO A 118 23.16 -3.05 20.41
CA PRO A 118 21.78 -2.85 19.98
C PRO A 118 21.77 -2.82 18.45
N THR A 119 21.07 -3.80 17.87
CA THR A 119 20.78 -3.85 16.45
C THR A 119 20.08 -2.53 16.11
N MET A 120 20.71 -1.65 15.34
CA MET A 120 20.03 -0.47 14.80
C MET A 120 18.74 -0.95 14.12
N ALA A 121 17.58 -0.44 14.54
CA ALA A 121 16.31 -0.78 13.92
C ALA A 121 16.40 -0.42 12.43
N ALA A 122 16.44 -1.44 11.56
CA ALA A 122 16.66 -1.23 10.12
C ALA A 122 15.49 -0.50 9.43
N LYS A 123 14.35 -0.39 10.13
CA LYS A 123 13.12 0.32 9.76
C LYS A 123 12.15 0.28 10.94
N ASP A 124 11.32 1.30 11.07
CA ASP A 124 10.24 1.34 12.04
C ASP A 124 9.07 0.42 11.64
N ALA A 125 8.21 0.10 12.62
CA ALA A 125 7.03 -0.73 12.38
C ALA A 125 6.00 -0.09 11.41
N ILE A 126 5.98 1.24 11.27
CA ILE A 126 5.15 1.96 10.31
C ILE A 126 6.08 2.64 9.30
N THR A 127 5.92 2.35 8.02
CA THR A 127 6.70 2.97 6.94
C THR A 127 5.78 3.45 5.84
N CYS A 128 6.21 4.43 5.05
CA CYS A 128 5.47 4.86 3.86
C CYS A 128 6.39 5.03 2.65
N HIS A 129 5.77 5.09 1.48
CA HIS A 129 6.40 5.34 0.19
C HIS A 129 5.44 6.18 -0.64
N VAL A 130 5.92 7.25 -1.25
CA VAL A 130 5.13 8.09 -2.16
C VAL A 130 5.70 8.00 -3.57
N LEU A 131 4.84 7.64 -4.52
CA LEU A 131 5.15 7.60 -5.95
C LEU A 131 4.35 8.68 -6.68
N ASP A 132 5.04 9.59 -7.37
CA ASP A 132 4.42 10.53 -8.29
C ASP A 132 4.10 9.81 -9.60
N THR A 133 2.83 9.47 -9.78
CA THR A 133 2.31 8.77 -10.95
C THR A 133 2.22 9.64 -12.20
N THR A 134 2.24 10.97 -12.04
CA THR A 134 2.24 11.91 -13.17
C THR A 134 3.63 11.96 -13.80
N ALA A 135 4.67 12.04 -12.98
CA ALA A 135 6.07 12.05 -13.40
C ALA A 135 6.68 10.64 -13.56
N GLY A 136 6.03 9.60 -13.04
CA GLY A 136 6.51 8.22 -13.10
C GLY A 136 7.75 7.96 -12.25
N ARG A 137 7.91 8.69 -11.14
CA ARG A 137 9.12 8.63 -10.28
C ARG A 137 8.77 8.74 -8.80
N PRO A 138 9.67 8.33 -7.89
CA PRO A 138 9.46 8.56 -6.46
C PRO A 138 9.28 10.05 -6.13
N ALA A 139 8.36 10.33 -5.21
CA ALA A 139 8.07 11.68 -4.76
C ALA A 139 8.93 11.98 -3.53
N LYS A 140 10.14 12.47 -3.80
CA LYS A 140 11.10 12.87 -2.78
C LYS A 140 10.74 14.20 -2.12
N SER A 141 11.28 14.43 -0.92
CA SER A 141 11.18 15.69 -0.19
C SER A 141 9.76 16.09 0.24
N ILE A 142 8.85 15.12 0.38
CA ILE A 142 7.51 15.34 0.93
C ILE A 142 7.59 15.27 2.46
N ARG A 143 7.12 16.32 3.14
CA ARG A 143 6.93 16.30 4.59
C ARG A 143 5.74 15.40 4.92
N VAL A 144 5.94 14.47 5.84
CA VAL A 144 4.89 13.59 6.34
C VAL A 144 4.88 13.60 7.85
N ARG A 145 3.69 13.74 8.44
CA ARG A 145 3.46 13.61 9.87
C ARG A 145 2.76 12.29 10.19
N LEU A 146 3.15 11.68 11.30
CA LEU A 146 2.53 10.50 11.87
C LEU A 146 2.06 10.83 13.29
N GLU A 147 0.77 10.66 13.53
CA GLU A 147 0.13 10.95 14.82
C GLU A 147 -0.50 9.67 15.39
N GLY A 148 -0.29 9.41 16.67
CA GLY A 148 -0.97 8.31 17.35
C GLY A 148 -0.26 7.83 18.62
N PRO A 149 -0.84 6.85 19.32
CA PRO A 149 -2.16 6.28 19.09
C PRO A 149 -3.28 7.28 19.43
N ARG A 150 -4.36 7.31 18.64
CA ARG A 150 -5.51 8.21 18.86
C ARG A 150 -6.08 8.04 20.27
N GLY A 151 -6.27 9.15 20.98
CA GLY A 151 -6.75 9.15 22.36
C GLY A 151 -5.64 9.12 23.42
N SER A 152 -4.37 8.99 23.04
CA SER A 152 -3.25 9.28 23.95
C SER A 152 -3.22 10.76 24.31
N GLN A 153 -2.96 11.07 25.58
CA GLN A 153 -2.70 12.42 26.06
C GLN A 153 -1.37 12.45 26.84
N PRO A 154 -0.39 13.27 26.43
CA PRO A 154 -0.37 14.05 25.19
C PRO A 154 -0.33 13.14 23.94
N ALA A 155 -0.83 13.65 22.80
CA ALA A 155 -0.70 12.95 21.53
C ALA A 155 0.80 12.76 21.19
N LYS A 156 1.18 11.58 20.71
CA LYS A 156 2.54 11.38 20.19
C LYS A 156 2.54 11.71 18.71
N GLU A 157 3.50 12.53 18.32
CA GLU A 157 3.63 13.06 16.98
C GLU A 157 5.05 12.81 16.50
N PHE A 158 5.16 12.39 15.26
CA PHE A 158 6.41 12.18 14.55
C PHE A 158 6.35 12.90 13.21
N GLU A 159 7.49 13.35 12.73
CA GLU A 159 7.60 14.00 11.43
C GLU A 159 8.87 13.54 10.73
N SER A 160 8.77 13.31 9.42
CA SER A 160 9.91 12.97 8.58
C SER A 160 9.66 13.40 7.14
N ILE A 161 10.73 13.40 6.33
CA ILE A 161 10.69 13.81 4.93
C ILE A 161 11.02 12.60 4.07
N THR A 162 10.29 12.40 2.96
CA THR A 162 10.58 11.30 2.04
C THR A 162 11.98 11.42 1.42
N ASP A 163 12.72 10.31 1.40
CA ASP A 163 14.06 10.22 0.82
C ASP A 163 14.04 10.28 -0.73
N ASP A 164 15.20 10.12 -1.38
CA ASP A 164 15.30 10.13 -2.85
C ASP A 164 14.52 8.99 -3.53
N ASP A 165 14.23 7.91 -2.80
CA ASP A 165 13.35 6.81 -3.21
C ASP A 165 11.88 7.04 -2.81
N GLY A 166 11.54 8.23 -2.33
CA GLY A 166 10.19 8.61 -1.92
C GLY A 166 9.72 7.91 -0.64
N ARG A 167 10.62 7.42 0.21
CA ARG A 167 10.29 6.58 1.38
C ARG A 167 10.53 7.28 2.71
N ILE A 168 9.76 6.88 3.72
CA ILE A 168 10.08 7.11 5.13
C ILE A 168 10.16 5.75 5.81
N LYS A 169 11.36 5.43 6.30
CA LYS A 169 11.69 4.17 6.98
C LYS A 169 11.86 4.33 8.48
N VAL A 170 12.18 5.54 8.93
CA VAL A 170 12.41 5.90 10.33
C VAL A 170 11.72 7.24 10.60
N TRP A 171 11.05 7.33 11.73
CA TRP A 171 10.31 8.49 12.18
C TRP A 171 11.07 9.24 13.27
N LEU A 172 11.12 10.56 13.15
CA LEU A 172 11.68 11.43 14.18
C LEU A 172 10.55 12.00 15.03
N PRO A 173 10.68 12.04 16.37
CA PRO A 173 9.73 12.72 17.23
C PRO A 173 9.58 14.17 16.81
N TYR A 174 8.33 14.62 16.72
CA TYR A 174 8.06 16.01 16.43
C TYR A 174 8.24 16.84 17.70
N SER A 175 9.00 17.94 17.58
CA SER A 175 9.06 19.00 18.60
C SER A 175 8.65 20.31 17.94
N SER A 176 7.62 20.97 18.45
CA SER A 176 7.26 22.31 17.97
C SER A 176 8.39 23.30 18.27
N ALA A 177 8.58 24.29 17.39
CA ALA A 177 9.56 25.36 17.60
C ALA A 177 9.29 26.22 18.86
N THR A 178 8.07 26.14 19.40
CA THR A 178 7.64 26.80 20.64
C THR A 178 7.70 25.88 21.86
N ALA A 179 8.19 24.64 21.73
CA ALA A 179 8.38 23.75 22.84
C ALA A 179 9.46 24.33 23.78
N SER A 180 9.03 24.86 24.92
CA SER A 180 9.89 25.43 25.96
C SER A 180 10.63 24.37 26.78
N GLY A 181 10.81 23.16 26.26
CA GLY A 181 11.28 21.99 26.99
C GLY A 181 12.23 21.09 26.20
N GLU A 182 12.66 20.00 26.84
CA GLU A 182 13.54 18.98 26.27
C GLU A 182 12.96 18.38 24.98
N VAL A 183 13.83 18.19 23.97
CA VAL A 183 13.49 17.47 22.74
C VAL A 183 13.00 16.07 23.13
N PRO A 184 11.84 15.61 22.66
CA PRO A 184 11.35 14.31 23.07
C PRO A 184 12.30 13.19 22.64
N VAL A 185 12.81 12.42 23.62
CA VAL A 185 13.68 11.26 23.38
C VAL A 185 12.84 9.99 23.51
N TYR A 186 12.01 9.72 22.51
CA TYR A 186 11.34 8.43 22.35
C TYR A 186 11.32 8.04 20.87
N THR A 187 11.29 6.76 20.56
CA THR A 187 11.13 6.24 19.20
C THR A 187 9.68 5.88 18.92
N LEU A 188 9.35 5.62 17.66
CA LEU A 188 8.03 5.06 17.33
C LEU A 188 7.82 3.70 18.00
N ASP A 189 8.87 2.88 18.06
CA ASP A 189 8.83 1.57 18.71
C ASP A 189 8.60 1.68 20.23
N ASP A 190 9.17 2.68 20.90
CA ASP A 190 8.89 2.93 22.34
C ASP A 190 7.41 3.22 22.57
N VAL A 191 6.79 4.03 21.70
CA VAL A 191 5.36 4.36 21.79
C VAL A 191 4.50 3.13 21.50
N LEU A 192 4.79 2.40 20.43
CA LEU A 192 4.05 1.18 20.07
C LEU A 192 4.19 0.07 21.13
N GLY A 193 5.34 0.00 21.80
CA GLY A 193 5.60 -0.96 22.88
C GLY A 193 4.66 -0.79 24.08
N GLN A 194 4.20 0.44 24.35
CA GLN A 194 3.29 0.80 25.44
C GLN A 194 1.81 0.57 25.12
N VAL A 195 1.47 0.33 23.86
CA VAL A 195 0.08 0.07 23.45
C VAL A 195 -0.22 -1.41 23.52
N GLU A 196 -1.24 -1.78 24.30
CA GLU A 196 -1.81 -3.13 24.28
C GLU A 196 -2.94 -3.24 23.25
N GLY A 197 -2.91 -4.30 22.44
CA GLY A 197 -3.92 -4.56 21.41
C GLY A 197 -3.81 -3.69 20.15
N SER A 198 -4.96 -3.24 19.64
CA SER A 198 -5.04 -2.42 18.41
C SER A 198 -5.08 -0.94 18.76
N SER A 199 -4.25 -0.14 18.07
CA SER A 199 -4.27 1.33 18.12
C SER A 199 -4.69 1.92 16.77
N THR A 200 -5.10 3.20 16.79
CA THR A 200 -5.42 3.97 15.57
C THR A 200 -4.37 5.06 15.37
N TRP A 201 -3.87 5.19 14.15
CA TRP A 201 -2.81 6.12 13.77
C TRP A 201 -3.22 6.91 12.53
N THR A 202 -2.62 8.09 12.35
CA THR A 202 -2.91 9.00 11.23
C THR A 202 -1.61 9.40 10.55
N LEU A 203 -1.52 9.17 9.25
CA LEU A 203 -0.49 9.76 8.38
C LEU A 203 -1.05 10.99 7.67
N ARG A 204 -0.26 12.07 7.60
CA ARG A 204 -0.58 13.29 6.84
C ARG A 204 0.55 13.60 5.89
N PHE A 205 0.28 13.59 4.59
CA PHE A 205 1.25 13.90 3.54
C PHE A 205 1.02 15.33 3.05
N ASP A 206 2.06 16.16 3.07
CA ASP A 206 2.03 17.54 2.57
C ASP A 206 2.14 17.58 1.04
N ILE A 207 0.98 17.47 0.36
CA ILE A 207 0.90 17.37 -1.10
C ILE A 207 1.08 18.74 -1.76
N GLU A 208 0.51 19.79 -1.18
CA GLU A 208 0.70 21.16 -1.69
C GLU A 208 2.14 21.65 -1.49
N GLY A 209 2.80 21.29 -0.39
CA GLY A 209 4.24 21.52 -0.24
C GLY A 209 5.09 20.86 -1.33
N TYR A 210 4.63 19.74 -1.90
CA TYR A 210 5.32 19.02 -2.99
C TYR A 210 5.03 19.60 -4.37
N TYR A 211 3.75 19.78 -4.74
CA TYR A 211 3.38 20.27 -6.09
C TYR A 211 3.48 21.80 -6.21
N GLY A 212 3.26 22.53 -5.12
CA GLY A 212 3.10 23.98 -5.04
C GLY A 212 1.64 24.42 -4.98
N GLU A 213 1.42 25.61 -4.42
CA GLU A 213 0.10 26.23 -4.25
C GLU A 213 -0.68 26.29 -5.58
N GLY A 214 -1.94 25.86 -5.53
CA GLY A 214 -2.86 25.86 -6.68
C GLY A 214 -2.52 24.87 -7.79
N LYS A 215 -1.48 24.04 -7.64
CA LYS A 215 -1.08 23.02 -8.63
C LYS A 215 -1.60 21.62 -8.33
N THR A 216 -2.27 21.44 -7.20
CA THR A 216 -2.87 20.20 -6.73
C THR A 216 -4.27 20.50 -6.20
N PHE A 217 -5.19 19.54 -6.32
CA PHE A 217 -6.51 19.62 -5.71
C PHE A 217 -6.47 19.32 -4.20
N PHE A 218 -5.47 18.58 -3.74
CA PHE A 218 -5.32 18.19 -2.34
C PHE A 218 -4.19 18.98 -1.68
N PRO A 219 -4.49 19.81 -0.67
CA PRO A 219 -3.47 20.40 0.19
C PRO A 219 -2.69 19.34 0.97
N GLU A 220 -3.41 18.36 1.52
CA GLU A 220 -2.85 17.20 2.21
C GLU A 220 -3.63 15.91 1.86
N ALA A 221 -2.95 14.76 1.96
CA ALA A 221 -3.62 13.46 2.05
C ALA A 221 -3.53 12.93 3.48
N VAL A 222 -4.68 12.55 4.05
CA VAL A 222 -4.79 12.04 5.41
C VAL A 222 -5.23 10.59 5.39
N VAL A 223 -4.42 9.70 5.96
CA VAL A 223 -4.69 8.26 6.01
C VAL A 223 -4.78 7.83 7.46
N VAL A 224 -5.98 7.42 7.88
CA VAL A 224 -6.24 6.89 9.23
C VAL A 224 -6.34 5.36 9.16
N PHE A 225 -5.55 4.66 9.97
CA PHE A 225 -5.46 3.20 9.92
C PHE A 225 -5.23 2.58 11.30
N ARG A 226 -5.47 1.26 11.39
CA ARG A 226 -5.28 0.49 12.62
C ARG A 226 -3.93 -0.23 12.60
N VAL A 227 -3.26 -0.21 13.75
CA VAL A 227 -1.96 -0.85 13.99
C VAL A 227 -2.09 -1.85 15.12
N GLN A 228 -1.52 -3.03 14.94
CA GLN A 228 -1.43 -4.10 15.94
C GLN A 228 0.04 -4.32 16.29
N LYS A 229 0.31 -4.51 17.58
CA LYS A 229 1.64 -4.78 18.11
C LYS A 229 2.30 -5.98 17.41
N GLY A 230 3.58 -5.84 17.07
CA GLY A 230 4.38 -6.89 16.44
C GLY A 230 4.18 -7.08 14.93
N GLN A 231 3.37 -6.26 14.28
CA GLN A 231 3.22 -6.26 12.81
C GLN A 231 3.89 -5.04 12.18
N HIS A 232 4.38 -5.21 10.95
CA HIS A 232 4.83 -4.12 10.09
C HIS A 232 3.66 -3.59 9.24
N TYR A 233 3.62 -2.27 9.07
CA TYR A 233 2.62 -1.54 8.31
C TYR A 233 3.32 -0.65 7.28
N HIS A 234 3.35 -1.10 6.03
CA HIS A 234 3.76 -0.26 4.92
C HIS A 234 2.52 0.43 4.34
N VAL A 235 2.52 1.77 4.26
CA VAL A 235 1.38 2.56 3.77
C VAL A 235 1.82 3.39 2.56
N PRO A 236 1.73 2.86 1.33
CA PRO A 236 2.08 3.62 0.13
C PRO A 236 1.05 4.70 -0.22
N LEU A 237 1.50 5.73 -0.93
CA LEU A 237 0.67 6.73 -1.57
C LEU A 237 1.07 6.84 -3.05
N LEU A 238 0.17 6.43 -3.94
CA LEU A 238 0.28 6.69 -5.37
C LEU A 238 -0.38 8.04 -5.63
N LEU A 239 0.40 9.04 -6.02
CA LEU A 239 0.01 10.44 -6.01
C LEU A 239 -0.02 11.01 -7.44
N SER A 240 -1.07 11.73 -7.77
CA SER A 240 -1.15 12.69 -8.87
C SER A 240 -1.75 14.01 -8.34
N PRO A 241 -1.69 15.12 -9.08
CA PRO A 241 -2.21 16.39 -8.58
C PRO A 241 -3.72 16.40 -8.29
N TYR A 242 -4.49 15.49 -8.88
CA TYR A 242 -5.96 15.44 -8.76
C TYR A 242 -6.49 14.07 -8.34
N SER A 243 -5.62 13.10 -8.07
CA SER A 243 -5.99 11.81 -7.50
C SER A 243 -4.90 11.28 -6.59
N TYR A 244 -5.27 10.48 -5.60
CA TYR A 244 -4.32 9.61 -4.93
C TYR A 244 -4.95 8.26 -4.60
N THR A 245 -4.12 7.24 -4.42
CA THR A 245 -4.53 5.92 -3.94
C THR A 245 -3.59 5.46 -2.85
N THR A 246 -4.14 4.84 -1.81
CA THR A 246 -3.38 4.26 -0.71
C THR A 246 -3.91 2.87 -0.38
N TYR A 247 -3.07 2.06 0.26
CA TYR A 247 -3.38 0.69 0.67
C TYR A 247 -2.39 0.24 1.74
N ARG A 248 -2.61 -0.95 2.32
CA ARG A 248 -1.62 -1.61 3.17
C ARG A 248 -0.70 -2.47 2.30
N GLY A 249 0.57 -2.12 2.20
CA GLY A 249 1.62 -2.95 1.60
C GLY A 249 2.09 -4.05 2.54
N SER A 250 2.76 -5.05 1.95
CA SER A 250 3.45 -6.17 2.61
C SER A 250 4.79 -5.76 3.19
#